data_AF-A0A258IN11-F1
#
_entry.id   AF-A0A258IN11-F1
#
_cell.length_a   1.000
_cell.length_b   1.000
_cell.length_c   1.000
_cell.angle_alpha   90.00
_cell.angle_beta   90.00
_cell.angle_gamma   90.00
#
_symmetry.space_group_name_H-M   'P 1'
#
loop_
_entity.id
_entity.type
_entity.pdbx_description
1 polymer ?
#
loop_
_entity_poly.entity_id
_entity_poly.type
_entity_poly.pdbx_seq_one_letter_code
_entity_poly.pdbx_strand_id
1 'polypeptide(L)'
;EDLIGGLGPKGAIWIVAQKGKGAPLKDTEILAAARGYGLVDTKVCSFSKTHSALRFVKRKAGPPAASKPVEDDAAAEFDDEV
;
A
#
# COMPACT_ATOMS: atom_id res chain seq x y z
N GLU A 1 -11.88 12.75 7.76
CA GLU A 1 -10.86 12.74 8.83
C GLU A 1 -9.48 12.64 8.18
N ASP A 2 -8.56 13.56 8.48
CA ASP A 2 -7.16 13.46 8.05
C ASP A 2 -6.37 12.55 9.01
N LEU A 3 -6.28 11.28 8.65
CA LEU A 3 -5.58 10.26 9.44
C LEU A 3 -4.06 10.53 9.51
N ILE A 4 -3.51 11.27 8.54
CA ILE A 4 -2.09 11.55 8.48
C ILE A 4 -1.75 12.73 9.37
N GLY A 5 -2.54 13.81 9.34
CA GLY A 5 -2.42 14.93 10.26
C GLY A 5 -2.44 14.50 11.73
N GLY A 6 -3.31 13.55 12.08
CA GLY A 6 -3.44 13.01 13.45
C GLY A 6 -2.29 12.12 13.95
N LEU A 7 -1.39 11.65 13.08
CA LEU A 7 -0.27 10.80 13.48
C LEU A 7 0.80 11.59 14.23
N GLY A 8 1.07 11.22 15.48
CA GLY A 8 2.20 11.76 16.25
C GLY A 8 3.58 11.43 15.63
N PRO A 9 4.69 12.02 16.14
CA PRO A 9 6.03 11.93 15.53
C PRO A 9 6.58 10.51 15.33
N LYS A 10 6.10 9.53 16.11
CA LYS A 10 6.45 8.11 16.01
C LYS A 10 5.21 7.24 15.82
N GLY A 11 4.09 7.86 15.41
CA GLY A 11 2.83 7.18 15.18
C GLY A 11 2.92 6.22 14.02
N ALA A 12 2.10 5.18 14.07
CA ALA A 12 1.90 4.25 12.98
C ALA A 12 0.41 4.05 12.75
N ILE A 13 0.05 3.82 11.49
CA ILE A 13 -1.28 3.38 11.11
C ILE A 13 -1.19 1.95 10.57
N TRP A 14 -2.17 1.14 10.92
CA TRP A 14 -2.32 -0.21 10.40
C TRP A 14 -3.56 -0.26 9.51
N ILE A 15 -3.38 -0.77 8.30
CA ILE A 15 -4.49 -1.07 7.40
C ILE A 15 -4.65 -2.59 7.41
N VAL A 16 -5.83 -3.06 7.81
CA VAL A 16 -6.18 -4.48 7.76
C VAL A 16 -7.19 -4.65 6.64
N ALA A 17 -6.81 -5.39 5.61
CA ALA A 17 -7.61 -5.57 4.41
C ALA A 17 -7.78 -7.05 4.09
N GLN A 18 -8.87 -7.38 3.40
CA GLN A 18 -9.11 -8.74 2.93
C GLN A 18 -8.02 -9.15 1.93
N LYS A 19 -7.66 -10.44 1.94
CA LYS A 19 -6.68 -11.02 1.01
C LYS A 19 -7.23 -12.27 0.34
N GLY A 20 -6.65 -12.60 -0.82
CA GLY A 20 -7.00 -13.79 -1.58
C GLY A 20 -8.08 -13.54 -2.63
N LYS A 21 -8.64 -14.63 -3.16
CA LYS A 21 -9.60 -14.59 -4.27
C LYS A 21 -10.90 -13.91 -3.83
N GLY A 22 -11.29 -12.85 -4.53
CA GLY A 22 -12.48 -12.06 -4.21
C GLY A 22 -12.24 -10.90 -3.24
N ALA A 23 -10.99 -10.64 -2.83
CA ALA A 23 -10.67 -9.42 -2.11
C ALA A 23 -10.94 -8.19 -3.01
N PRO A 24 -11.61 -7.15 -2.50
CA PRO A 24 -11.96 -5.96 -3.29
C PRO A 24 -10.75 -5.08 -3.63
N LEU A 25 -9.64 -5.25 -2.90
CA LEU A 25 -8.43 -4.46 -3.03
C LEU A 25 -7.20 -5.34 -2.83
N LYS A 26 -6.18 -5.20 -3.68
CA LYS A 26 -4.92 -5.90 -3.52
C LYS A 26 -4.02 -5.15 -2.53
N ASP A 27 -3.19 -5.88 -1.81
CA ASP A 27 -2.17 -5.31 -0.91
C ASP A 27 -1.25 -4.32 -1.65
N THR A 28 -0.96 -4.57 -2.93
CA THR A 28 -0.15 -3.69 -3.80
C THR A 28 -0.79 -2.31 -4.00
N GLU A 29 -2.12 -2.26 -4.15
CA GLU A 29 -2.85 -1.01 -4.33
C GLU A 29 -2.87 -0.20 -3.03
N ILE A 30 -3.00 -0.87 -1.88
CA ILE A 30 -2.89 -0.25 -0.56
C ILE A 30 -1.50 0.37 -0.37
N LEU A 31 -0.45 -0.40 -0.71
CA LEU A 31 0.94 0.06 -0.64
C LEU A 31 1.18 1.27 -1.55
N ALA A 32 0.69 1.23 -2.79
CA ALA A 32 0.83 2.32 -3.75
C ALA A 32 0.12 3.59 -3.26
N ALA A 33 -1.14 3.47 -2.82
CA ALA A 33 -1.90 4.59 -2.28
C ALA A 33 -1.20 5.21 -1.07
N ALA A 34 -0.79 4.41 -0.08
CA ALA A 34 -0.12 4.89 1.12
C ALA A 34 1.21 5.61 0.82
N ARG A 35 1.99 5.11 -0.15
CA ARG A 35 3.23 5.76 -0.61
C ARG A 35 2.95 7.07 -1.34
N GLY A 36 1.85 7.16 -2.10
CA GLY A 36 1.37 8.40 -2.71
C GLY A 36 1.08 9.49 -1.67
N TYR A 37 0.65 9.11 -0.47
CA TYR A 37 0.49 10.01 0.67
C TYR A 37 1.78 10.27 1.48
N GLY A 38 2.94 9.79 1.01
CA GLY A 38 4.22 10.00 1.68
C GLY A 38 4.45 9.11 2.91
N LEU A 39 3.62 8.09 3.12
CA LEU A 39 3.84 7.10 4.16
C LEU A 39 4.87 6.05 3.70
N VAL A 40 5.53 5.44 4.68
CA VAL A 40 6.49 4.36 4.46
C VAL A 40 5.96 3.09 5.09
N ASP A 41 5.86 2.02 4.31
CA ASP A 41 5.56 0.68 4.82
C ASP A 41 6.76 0.13 5.59
N THR A 42 6.47 -0.48 6.73
CA THR A 42 7.50 -1.01 7.65
C THR A 42 7.31 -2.48 7.94
N LYS A 43 6.07 -2.97 7.82
CA LYS A 43 5.74 -4.36 8.06
C LYS A 43 4.47 -4.72 7.30
N VAL A 44 4.49 -5.90 6.71
CA VAL A 44 3.31 -6.60 6.20
C VAL A 44 3.26 -7.94 6.92
N CYS A 45 2.09 -8.33 7.41
CA CYS A 45 1.91 -9.64 8.03
C CYS A 45 0.57 -10.28 7.68
N SER A 46 0.56 -11.61 7.75
CA SER A 46 -0.67 -12.40 7.66
C SER A 46 -1.46 -12.25 8.96
N PHE A 47 -2.39 -11.30 9.00
CA PHE A 47 -3.24 -11.04 10.17
C PHE A 47 -4.17 -12.20 10.47
N SER A 48 -4.81 -12.75 9.45
CA SER A 48 -5.68 -13.93 9.56
C SER A 48 -5.70 -14.73 8.26
N LYS A 49 -6.53 -15.77 8.18
CA LYS A 49 -6.72 -16.53 6.93
C LYS A 49 -7.26 -15.66 5.80
N THR A 50 -8.10 -14.67 6.14
CA THR A 50 -8.81 -13.82 5.18
C THR A 50 -8.27 -12.40 5.10
N HIS A 51 -7.34 -11.99 5.96
CA HIS A 51 -6.82 -10.62 5.99
C HIS A 51 -5.30 -10.52 6.05
N SER A 52 -4.77 -9.46 5.44
CA SER A 52 -3.41 -8.95 5.59
C SER A 52 -3.44 -7.70 6.47
N ALA A 53 -2.39 -7.46 7.25
CA ALA A 53 -2.19 -6.21 7.96
C ALA A 53 -0.90 -5.52 7.50
N LEU A 54 -1.02 -4.25 7.13
CA LEU A 54 0.05 -3.42 6.60
C LEU A 54 0.29 -2.23 7.53
N ARG A 55 1.53 -2.09 8.01
CA ARG A 55 1.94 -1.02 8.94
C ARG A 55 2.67 0.09 8.20
N PHE A 56 2.15 1.31 8.35
CA PHE A 56 2.71 2.51 7.76
C PHE A 56 3.11 3.54 8.82
N VAL A 57 4.17 4.29 8.56
CA VAL A 57 4.64 5.39 9.41
C VAL A 57 4.91 6.64 8.56
N LYS A 58 4.90 7.81 9.20
CA LYS A 58 5.41 9.04 8.58
C LYS A 58 6.90 8.86 8.26
N ARG A 59 7.31 9.25 7.06
CA ARG A 59 8.72 9.32 6.70
C ARG A 59 9.41 10.36 7.60
N LYS A 60 10.52 10.00 8.24
CA LYS A 60 11.39 11.00 8.89
C LYS A 60 11.92 11.93 7.80
N ALA A 61 11.82 13.25 8.01
CA ALA A 61 12.27 14.24 7.05
C ALA A 61 13.70 13.92 6.57
N GLY A 62 13.78 13.58 5.28
CA GLY A 62 14.95 13.30 4.46
C GLY A 62 14.51 13.57 3.02
N PRO A 63 15.43 13.71 2.05
CA PRO A 63 15.11 14.20 0.72
C PRO A 63 13.90 13.45 0.13
N PRO A 64 12.93 14.16 -0.48
CA PRO A 64 11.75 13.50 -1.03
C PRO A 64 12.21 12.47 -2.05
N ALA A 65 12.00 11.18 -1.75
CA ALA A 65 12.14 10.15 -2.75
C ALA A 65 11.11 10.48 -3.84
N ALA A 66 11.61 10.78 -5.04
CA ALA A 66 10.80 11.06 -6.21
C ALA A 66 9.88 9.85 -6.47
N SER A 67 8.60 10.01 -6.17
CA SER A 67 7.59 9.07 -6.63
C SER A 67 7.52 9.22 -8.15
N LYS A 68 8.10 8.28 -8.90
CA LYS A 68 7.70 8.11 -10.29
C LYS A 68 6.20 7.74 -10.27
N PRO A 69 5.35 8.32 -11.13
CA PRO A 69 4.02 7.78 -11.35
C PRO A 69 4.19 6.33 -11.79
N VAL A 70 3.49 5.41 -11.13
CA VAL A 70 3.30 4.07 -11.68
C VAL A 70 2.35 4.29 -12.86
N GLU A 71 2.93 4.37 -14.05
CA GLU A 71 2.19 4.25 -15.30
C GLU A 71 1.52 2.87 -15.29
N ASP A 72 0.21 2.86 -15.55
CA ASP A 72 -0.60 1.67 -15.68
C ASP A 72 -0.10 0.93 -16.94
N ASP A 73 0.73 -0.11 -16.76
CA ASP A 73 1.11 -1.03 -17.84
C ASP A 73 -0.08 -1.97 -18.09
N ALA A 74 -1.12 -1.39 -18.69
CA ALA A 74 -2.20 -2.11 -19.31
C ALA A 74 -1.73 -2.56 -20.70
N ALA A 75 -1.21 -3.79 -20.78
CA ALA A 75 -1.46 -4.78 -21.84
C ALA A 75 -0.32 -5.81 -21.88
N ALA A 76 -0.38 -6.81 -21.00
CA ALA A 76 0.13 -8.12 -21.37
C ALA A 76 -0.95 -8.78 -22.23
N GLU A 77 -0.81 -8.65 -23.56
CA GLU A 77 -1.47 -9.51 -24.54
C GLU A 77 -1.20 -10.97 -24.16
N PHE A 78 -2.25 -11.70 -23.79
CA PHE A 78 -2.24 -13.15 -23.77
C PHE A 78 -2.58 -13.60 -25.19
N ASP A 79 -1.54 -13.88 -25.97
CA ASP A 79 -1.64 -14.56 -27.25
C ASP A 79 -1.92 -16.05 -26.98
N ASP A 80 -3.16 -16.46 -27.23
CA ASP A 80 -3.61 -17.85 -27.25
C ASP A 80 -3.99 -18.15 -28.71
N GLU A 81 -3.01 -18.66 -29.48
CA GLU A 81 -3.23 -19.18 -30.83
C GLU A 81 -2.85 -20.68 -30.89
N VAL A 82 -3.91 -21.50 -30.88
CA VAL A 82 -4.13 -22.87 -31.45
C VAL A 82 -3.34 -24.06 -30.90
#